data_AF-A0A2Z4K3Y7-F1
#
_entry.id   AF-A0A2Z4K3Y7-F1
#
_cell.length_a   1.000
_cell.length_b   1.000
_cell.length_c   1.000
_cell.angle_alpha   90.00
_cell.angle_beta   90.00
_cell.angle_gamma   90.00
#
_symmetry.space_group_name_H-M   'P 1'
#
loop_
_entity.id
_entity.type
_entity.pdbx_description
1 polymer ?
#
loop_
_entity_poly.entity_id
_entity_poly.type
_entity_poly.pdbx_seq_one_letter_code
_entity_poly.pdbx_strand_id
1 'polypeptide(L)'
;MTLALASATIAGPALAQDLVHQPISPTFGGNPFNSAHILGTANAQNNTTNPDAVDRNDQSSIFARQLESRLLSALSSQIVDAIFGDNPQEQGTITFGGQTIEFFRGLDEVTLVIRNDDTGEETRIVIPLFIEVN
;
A
#
# COMPACT_ATOMS: atom_id res chain seq x y z
N MET A 1 100.91 -11.03 -7.27
CA MET A 1 100.05 -10.85 -6.09
C MET A 1 98.92 -9.92 -6.47
N THR A 2 97.72 -10.45 -6.74
CA THR A 2 96.45 -9.72 -6.62
C THR A 2 95.31 -10.73 -6.62
N LEU A 3 94.44 -10.59 -5.63
CA LEU A 3 93.55 -11.59 -5.04
C LEU A 3 92.17 -11.53 -5.73
N ALA A 4 91.63 -12.65 -6.20
CA ALA A 4 90.28 -12.71 -6.77
C ALA A 4 89.24 -12.82 -5.65
N LEU A 5 88.32 -11.85 -5.57
CA LEU A 5 87.26 -11.77 -4.55
C LEU A 5 85.97 -12.40 -5.11
N ALA A 6 85.62 -13.60 -4.65
CA ALA A 6 84.37 -14.27 -5.00
C ALA A 6 83.21 -13.73 -4.14
N SER A 7 82.20 -13.12 -4.77
CA SER A 7 81.02 -12.59 -4.10
C SER A 7 79.90 -13.65 -4.12
N ALA A 8 79.57 -14.23 -2.96
CA ALA A 8 78.49 -15.20 -2.81
C ALA A 8 77.18 -14.47 -2.48
N THR A 9 76.21 -14.50 -3.39
CA THR A 9 74.85 -13.99 -3.16
C THR A 9 74.04 -14.99 -2.33
N ILE A 10 73.69 -14.59 -1.11
CA ILE A 10 72.82 -15.37 -0.22
C ILE A 10 71.37 -15.07 -0.63
N ALA A 11 70.72 -16.00 -1.32
CA ALA A 11 69.28 -15.95 -1.58
C ALA A 11 68.52 -16.39 -0.31
N GLY A 12 67.79 -15.45 0.32
CA GLY A 12 66.89 -15.76 1.43
C GLY A 12 65.58 -16.41 0.94
N PRO A 13 64.92 -17.25 1.76
CA PRO A 13 63.67 -17.90 1.37
C PRO A 13 62.57 -16.84 1.18
N ALA A 14 61.86 -16.92 0.05
CA ALA A 14 60.67 -16.11 -0.21
C ALA A 14 59.49 -16.70 0.58
N LEU A 15 58.96 -15.93 1.53
CA LEU A 15 57.75 -16.28 2.26
C LEU A 15 56.53 -15.98 1.38
N ALA A 16 55.86 -17.03 0.91
CA ALA A 16 54.59 -16.94 0.23
C ALA A 16 53.55 -17.79 0.98
N GLN A 17 52.30 -17.34 0.98
CA GLN A 17 51.16 -18.06 1.53
C GLN A 17 50.06 -18.14 0.49
N ASP A 18 49.21 -19.16 0.62
CA ASP A 18 48.04 -19.28 -0.24
C ASP A 18 47.03 -18.16 0.04
N LEU A 19 46.50 -17.59 -1.03
CA LEU A 19 45.36 -16.69 -0.97
C LEU A 19 44.08 -17.51 -1.15
N VAL A 20 43.35 -17.72 -0.05
CA VAL A 20 42.02 -18.35 -0.09
C VAL A 20 40.98 -17.26 -0.26
N HIS A 21 40.22 -17.31 -1.36
CA HIS A 21 39.08 -16.43 -1.56
C HIS A 21 37.85 -16.97 -0.84
N GLN A 22 37.24 -16.16 0.02
CA GLN A 22 35.93 -16.43 0.59
C GLN A 22 34.96 -15.30 0.21
N PRO A 23 33.81 -15.63 -0.40
CA PRO A 23 32.77 -14.63 -0.67
C PRO A 23 32.28 -13.95 0.61
N ILE A 24 31.95 -12.66 0.55
CA ILE A 24 31.45 -11.91 1.70
C ILE A 24 30.00 -12.30 2.02
N SER A 25 29.20 -12.57 0.98
CA SER A 25 27.79 -12.92 1.13
C SER A 25 27.61 -14.36 1.60
N PRO A 26 26.78 -14.60 2.64
CA PRO A 26 26.39 -15.94 3.07
C PRO A 26 25.82 -16.81 1.94
N THR A 27 25.12 -16.19 0.98
CA THR A 27 24.42 -16.90 -0.11
C THR A 27 25.38 -17.57 -1.10
N PHE A 28 26.65 -17.16 -1.12
CA PHE A 28 27.69 -17.74 -1.98
C PHE A 28 28.72 -18.55 -1.18
N GLY A 29 28.39 -18.97 0.05
CA GLY A 29 29.30 -19.73 0.92
C GLY A 29 30.20 -18.86 1.80
N GLY A 30 29.86 -17.58 1.94
CA GLY A 30 30.52 -16.64 2.85
C GLY A 30 30.15 -16.82 4.32
N ASN A 31 30.67 -15.94 5.17
CA ASN A 31 30.39 -15.96 6.60
C ASN A 31 28.90 -15.64 6.87
N PRO A 32 28.12 -16.54 7.52
CA PRO A 32 26.69 -16.34 7.79
C PRO A 32 26.38 -15.14 8.70
N PHE A 33 27.34 -14.71 9.52
CA PHE A 33 27.19 -13.54 10.40
C PHE A 33 27.13 -12.21 9.64
N ASN A 34 27.50 -12.18 8.35
CA ASN A 34 27.42 -10.97 7.51
C ASN A 34 25.98 -10.64 7.06
N SER A 35 25.03 -11.56 7.23
CA SER A 35 23.63 -11.41 6.77
C SER A 35 22.97 -10.11 7.23
N ALA A 36 23.03 -9.81 8.53
CA ALA A 36 22.38 -8.63 9.10
C ALA A 36 22.96 -7.31 8.54
N HIS A 37 24.28 -7.25 8.36
CA HIS A 37 24.95 -6.06 7.83
C HIS A 37 24.62 -5.85 6.34
N ILE A 38 24.63 -6.92 5.54
CA ILE A 38 24.28 -6.86 4.11
C ILE A 38 22.80 -6.46 3.93
N LEU A 39 21.90 -7.00 4.75
CA LEU A 39 20.48 -6.60 4.72
C LEU A 39 20.26 -5.16 5.17
N GLY A 40 20.98 -4.71 6.20
CA GLY A 40 20.88 -3.32 6.67
C GLY A 40 21.33 -2.32 5.60
N THR A 41 22.46 -2.60 4.94
CA THR A 41 22.98 -1.75 3.85
C THR A 41 22.10 -1.79 2.61
N ALA A 42 21.55 -2.95 2.25
CA ALA A 42 20.62 -3.08 1.13
C ALA A 42 19.31 -2.29 1.36
N ASN A 43 18.74 -2.37 2.57
CA ASN A 43 17.54 -1.59 2.91
C ASN A 43 17.82 -0.08 2.92
N ALA A 44 18.99 0.35 3.41
CA ALA A 44 19.37 1.76 3.41
C ALA A 44 19.58 2.36 2.00
N GLN A 45 19.88 1.51 1.01
CA GLN A 45 20.04 1.90 -0.40
C GLN A 45 18.76 1.67 -1.22
N ASN A 46 17.71 1.10 -0.64
CA ASN A 46 16.48 0.77 -1.35
C ASN A 46 15.63 2.04 -1.54
N ASN A 47 15.64 2.56 -2.76
CA ASN A 47 14.84 3.72 -3.17
C ASN A 47 13.47 3.32 -3.77
N THR A 48 13.08 2.05 -3.66
CA THR A 48 11.80 1.55 -4.20
C THR A 48 10.69 1.80 -3.19
N THR A 49 9.85 2.78 -3.47
CA THR A 49 8.64 3.05 -2.69
C THR A 49 7.46 2.35 -3.34
N ASN A 50 6.57 1.75 -2.54
CA ASN A 50 5.31 1.21 -3.04
C ASN A 50 4.44 2.37 -3.59
N PRO A 51 4.03 2.37 -4.87
CA PRO A 51 3.20 3.43 -5.45
C PRO A 51 1.83 3.56 -4.76
N ASP A 52 1.33 2.49 -4.14
CA ASP A 52 0.08 2.48 -3.37
C ASP A 52 0.30 2.74 -1.87
N ALA A 53 1.53 3.07 -1.45
CA ALA A 53 1.79 3.43 -0.06
C ALA A 53 1.16 4.79 0.24
N VAL A 54 -0.03 4.74 0.83
CA VAL A 54 -0.66 5.92 1.45
C VAL A 54 0.25 6.41 2.57
N ASP A 55 0.85 7.59 2.38
CA ASP A 55 1.61 8.25 3.43
C ASP A 55 0.63 8.74 4.51
N ARG A 56 0.42 7.89 5.53
CA ARG A 56 -0.56 8.14 6.60
C ARG A 56 -0.25 9.39 7.43
N ASN A 57 0.93 10.01 7.24
CA ASN A 57 1.39 11.19 7.97
C ASN A 57 1.20 12.52 7.21
N ASP A 58 0.71 12.51 5.97
CA ASP A 58 0.39 13.77 5.27
C ASP A 58 -0.91 14.36 5.82
N GLN A 59 -0.80 15.50 6.51
CA GLN A 59 -1.91 16.23 7.12
C GLN A 59 -2.98 16.62 6.10
N SER A 60 -2.60 16.88 4.85
CA SER A 60 -3.55 17.21 3.78
C SER A 60 -4.41 15.99 3.43
N SER A 61 -3.80 14.80 3.37
CA SER A 61 -4.51 13.54 3.13
C SER A 61 -5.46 13.18 4.28
N ILE A 62 -5.06 13.48 5.52
CA ILE A 62 -5.90 13.27 6.71
C ILE A 62 -7.12 14.19 6.65
N PHE A 63 -6.92 15.46 6.34
CA PHE A 63 -8.01 16.43 6.19
C PHE A 63 -8.97 16.03 5.07
N ALA A 64 -8.46 15.65 3.90
CA ALA A 64 -9.29 15.20 2.78
C ALA A 64 -10.18 14.02 3.15
N ARG A 65 -9.61 12.98 3.79
CA ARG A 65 -10.38 11.82 4.29
C ARG A 65 -11.42 12.22 5.33
N GLN A 66 -11.08 13.11 6.27
CA GLN A 66 -12.03 13.59 7.28
C GLN A 66 -13.19 14.37 6.65
N LEU A 67 -12.91 15.20 5.64
CA LEU A 67 -13.92 15.94 4.91
C LEU A 67 -14.84 14.99 4.14
N GLU A 68 -14.26 14.03 3.42
CA GLU A 68 -15.00 13.01 2.67
C GLU A 68 -15.96 12.22 3.58
N SER A 69 -15.48 11.71 4.73
CA SER A 69 -16.33 11.01 5.69
C SER A 69 -17.50 11.87 6.20
N ARG A 70 -17.27 13.16 6.43
CA ARG A 70 -18.34 14.08 6.88
C ARG A 70 -19.35 14.34 5.76
N LEU A 71 -18.89 14.54 4.54
CA LEU A 71 -19.75 14.75 3.38
C LEU A 71 -20.61 13.50 3.11
N LEU A 72 -20.00 12.31 3.15
CA LEU A 72 -20.71 11.04 2.99
C LEU A 72 -21.75 10.83 4.09
N SER A 73 -21.40 11.18 5.34
CA SER A 73 -22.35 11.09 6.46
C SER A 73 -23.55 12.03 6.27
N ALA A 74 -23.29 13.29 5.88
CA ALA A 74 -24.35 14.26 5.64
C ALA A 74 -25.25 13.85 4.46
N LEU A 75 -24.65 13.33 3.38
CA LEU A 75 -25.38 12.79 2.22
C LEU A 75 -26.25 11.61 2.62
N SER A 76 -25.71 10.67 3.40
CA SER A 76 -26.44 9.52 3.90
C SER A 76 -27.64 9.94 4.74
N SER A 77 -27.49 10.94 5.61
CA SER A 77 -28.62 11.48 6.39
C SER A 77 -29.69 12.09 5.49
N GLN A 78 -29.31 12.88 4.48
CA GLN A 78 -30.26 13.46 3.53
C GLN A 78 -31.02 12.39 2.74
N ILE A 79 -30.34 11.32 2.31
CA ILE A 79 -30.98 10.19 1.61
C ILE A 79 -31.98 9.51 2.53
N VAL A 80 -31.59 9.23 3.78
CA VAL A 80 -32.48 8.61 4.76
C VAL A 80 -33.70 9.49 5.03
N ASP A 81 -33.52 10.79 5.24
CA ASP A 81 -34.62 11.72 5.48
C ASP A 81 -35.53 11.84 4.25
N ALA A 82 -34.98 11.82 3.03
CA ALA A 82 -35.77 11.85 1.80
C ALA A 82 -36.63 10.58 1.61
N ILE A 83 -36.16 9.43 2.10
CA ILE A 83 -36.85 8.14 1.97
C ILE A 83 -37.84 7.90 3.12
N PHE A 84 -37.45 8.25 4.35
CA PHE A 84 -38.13 7.85 5.59
C PHE A 84 -38.59 9.02 6.48
N GLY A 85 -38.27 10.26 6.13
CA GLY A 85 -38.65 11.44 6.91
C GLY A 85 -40.14 11.80 6.80
N ASP A 86 -40.50 12.97 7.32
CA ASP A 86 -41.89 13.41 7.45
C ASP A 86 -42.63 13.62 6.11
N ASN A 87 -41.90 13.86 5.02
CA ASN A 87 -42.45 13.99 3.66
C ASN A 87 -41.66 13.10 2.67
N PRO A 88 -41.84 11.78 2.74
CA PRO A 88 -41.02 10.84 2.01
C PRO A 88 -41.30 10.93 0.50
N GLN A 89 -40.24 10.94 -0.29
CA GLN A 89 -40.33 10.96 -1.75
C GLN A 89 -40.47 9.52 -2.27
N GLU A 90 -41.23 9.34 -3.34
CA GLU A 90 -41.40 8.02 -3.99
C GLU A 90 -40.16 7.62 -4.80
N GLN A 91 -39.42 8.60 -5.33
CA GLN A 91 -38.18 8.38 -6.06
C GLN A 91 -37.29 9.63 -6.01
N GLY A 92 -35.99 9.43 -6.24
CA GLY A 92 -35.05 10.54 -6.37
C GLY A 92 -33.70 10.12 -6.92
N THR A 93 -32.94 11.10 -7.40
CA THR A 93 -31.59 10.91 -7.96
C THR A 93 -30.64 11.91 -7.34
N ILE A 94 -29.50 11.41 -6.89
CA ILE A 94 -28.46 12.17 -6.20
C ILE A 94 -27.11 11.78 -6.79
N THR A 95 -26.32 12.74 -7.24
CA THR A 95 -24.98 12.49 -7.77
C THR A 95 -23.93 13.00 -6.78
N PHE A 96 -22.94 12.16 -6.46
CA PHE A 96 -21.85 12.49 -5.55
C PHE A 96 -20.55 11.79 -5.96
N GLY A 97 -19.46 12.55 -6.11
CA GLY A 97 -18.12 11.99 -6.26
C GLY A 97 -17.95 11.01 -7.44
N GLY A 98 -18.61 11.27 -8.58
CA GLY A 98 -18.59 10.37 -9.74
C GLY A 98 -19.47 9.13 -9.60
N GLN A 99 -20.39 9.13 -8.64
CA GLN A 99 -21.39 8.09 -8.46
C GLN A 99 -22.79 8.72 -8.52
N THR A 100 -23.70 8.06 -9.23
CA THR A 100 -25.11 8.41 -9.27
C THR A 100 -25.91 7.42 -8.43
N ILE A 101 -26.65 7.94 -7.45
CA ILE A 101 -27.50 7.19 -6.53
C ILE A 101 -28.96 7.48 -6.90
N GLU A 102 -29.69 6.44 -7.26
CA GLU A 102 -31.13 6.50 -7.53
C GLU A 102 -31.86 5.67 -6.47
N PHE A 103 -32.95 6.19 -5.93
CA PHE A 103 -33.80 5.42 -5.03
C PHE A 103 -35.24 5.40 -5.53
N PHE A 104 -35.90 4.27 -5.27
CA PHE A 104 -37.30 4.03 -5.59
C PHE A 104 -37.96 3.38 -4.38
N ARG A 105 -39.00 4.03 -3.86
CA ARG A 105 -39.81 3.55 -2.76
C ARG A 105 -41.06 2.86 -3.31
N GLY A 106 -41.12 1.55 -3.12
CA GLY A 106 -42.32 0.76 -3.36
C GLY A 106 -43.23 0.73 -2.14
N LEU A 107 -44.26 -0.11 -2.21
CA LEU A 107 -45.20 -0.33 -1.10
C LEU A 107 -44.53 -1.12 0.04
N ASP A 108 -43.75 -2.14 -0.31
CA ASP A 108 -43.20 -3.10 0.64
C ASP A 108 -41.68 -2.99 0.82
N GLU A 109 -40.98 -2.28 -0.06
CA GLU A 109 -39.52 -2.15 -0.04
C GLU A 109 -39.04 -0.83 -0.66
N VAL A 110 -37.82 -0.44 -0.33
CA VAL A 110 -37.06 0.64 -0.96
C VAL A 110 -35.87 0.03 -1.69
N THR A 111 -35.73 0.34 -2.97
CA THR A 111 -34.57 -0.03 -3.77
C THR A 111 -33.65 1.18 -3.94
N LEU A 112 -32.38 1.02 -3.62
CA LEU A 112 -31.31 1.96 -3.95
C LEU A 112 -30.42 1.35 -5.04
N VAL A 113 -30.10 2.15 -6.05
CA VAL A 113 -29.18 1.80 -7.14
C VAL A 113 -28.05 2.82 -7.12
N ILE A 114 -26.83 2.35 -6.88
CA ILE A 114 -25.61 3.16 -6.90
C ILE A 114 -24.84 2.78 -8.16
N ARG A 115 -24.64 3.74 -9.06
CA ARG A 115 -23.90 3.56 -10.31
C ARG A 115 -22.61 4.37 -10.26
N ASN A 116 -21.49 3.74 -10.56
CA ASN A 116 -20.23 4.45 -10.79
C ASN A 116 -20.23 5.01 -12.22
N ASP A 117 -20.02 6.32 -12.37
CA ASP A 117 -20.11 7.02 -13.65
C ASP A 117 -18.88 6.77 -14.55
N ASP A 118 -17.75 6.37 -13.97
CA ASP A 118 -16.49 6.08 -14.68
C ASP A 118 -16.40 4.61 -15.13
N THR A 119 -16.78 3.67 -14.25
CA THR A 119 -16.68 2.22 -14.53
C THR A 119 -17.97 1.61 -15.06
N GLY A 120 -19.12 2.26 -14.82
CA GLY A 120 -20.45 1.72 -15.11
C GLY A 120 -20.89 0.61 -14.16
N GLU A 121 -20.14 0.32 -13.09
CA GLU A 121 -20.52 -0.68 -12.09
C GLU A 121 -21.77 -0.25 -11.33
N GLU A 122 -22.70 -1.19 -11.12
CA GLU A 122 -23.94 -0.96 -10.40
C GLU A 122 -24.03 -1.82 -9.14
N THR A 123 -24.32 -1.16 -8.01
CA THR A 123 -24.63 -1.81 -6.73
C THR A 123 -26.09 -1.57 -6.40
N ARG A 124 -26.84 -2.64 -6.18
CA ARG A 124 -28.26 -2.58 -5.81
C ARG A 124 -28.46 -3.00 -4.36
N ILE A 125 -29.14 -2.16 -3.59
CA ILE A 125 -29.47 -2.40 -2.19
C ILE A 125 -31.00 -2.37 -2.07
N VAL A 126 -31.59 -3.40 -1.47
CA VAL A 126 -33.04 -3.50 -1.25
C VAL A 126 -33.30 -3.55 0.24
N ILE A 127 -34.18 -2.65 0.71
CA ILE A 127 -34.52 -2.47 2.12
C ILE A 127 -36.03 -2.74 2.28
N PRO A 128 -36.44 -3.79 3.01
CA PRO A 128 -37.85 -4.05 3.26
C PRO A 128 -38.44 -3.00 4.22
N LEU A 129 -39.67 -2.54 3.96
CA LEU A 129 -40.42 -1.57 4.77
C LEU A 129 -41.26 -2.23 5.87
N PHE A 130 -41.65 -3.50 5.68
CA PHE A 130 -42.39 -4.27 6.66
C PHE A 130 -41.54 -5.39 7.24
N ILE A 131 -41.46 -5.45 8.57
CA ILE A 131 -40.96 -6.61 9.30
C ILE A 131 -42.19 -7.25 9.93
N GLU A 132 -42.63 -8.40 9.42
CA GLU A 132 -43.68 -9.18 10.07
C GLU A 132 -43.06 -9.76 11.35
N VAL A 133 -43.33 -9.14 12.50
CA VAL A 133 -42.88 -9.63 13.80
C VAL A 133 -43.87 -10.71 14.23
N ASN A 134 -43.44 -11.97 14.17
CA ASN A 134 -44.20 -13.12 14.67
C ASN A 134 -43.99 -13.32 16.17
#